data_AF-A0A059E3B8-F1
#
_entry.id   AF-A0A059E3B8-F1
#
_cell.length_a   1.000
_cell.length_b   1.000
_cell.length_c   1.000
_cell.angle_alpha   90.00
_cell.angle_beta   90.00
_cell.angle_gamma   90.00
#
_symmetry.space_group_name_H-M   'P 1'
#
loop_
_entity.id
_entity.type
_entity.pdbx_description
1 polymer ?
#
loop_
_entity_poly.entity_id
_entity_poly.type
_entity_poly.pdbx_seq_one_letter_code
_entity_poly.pdbx_strand_id
1 'polypeptide(L)'
;MALARATAAIVVKGPVTYQNAGLPSLGPTDPFAISKDNFNRQGFSQAADRHFDTHWRGLFFEKNADWESEREYRILVRNEVEHDAALFVSIEAALVGVVYGEKIARGHLATIARNLLDTDIQLAEARWQNGIPQITPDNPRALLQRMNVLDNGG
;
A
#
# COMPACT_ATOMS: atom_id res chain seq x y z
N MET A 1 -5.04 19.48 -25.99
CA MET A 1 -4.81 19.95 -24.60
C MET A 1 -3.61 19.17 -24.08
N ALA A 2 -2.43 19.79 -24.00
CA ALA A 2 -1.22 19.10 -23.56
C ALA A 2 -1.19 19.08 -22.02
N LEU A 3 -1.16 17.89 -21.41
CA LEU A 3 -0.86 17.78 -19.98
C LEU A 3 0.60 18.19 -19.78
N ALA A 4 0.81 19.29 -19.06
CA ALA A 4 2.13 19.60 -18.51
C ALA A 4 2.58 18.41 -17.64
N ARG A 5 3.76 17.85 -17.92
CA ARG A 5 4.35 16.82 -17.06
C ARG A 5 4.78 17.49 -15.75
N ALA A 6 4.01 17.28 -14.70
CA ALA A 6 4.44 17.51 -13.34
C ALA A 6 5.69 16.67 -13.06
N THR A 7 6.80 17.31 -12.72
CA THR A 7 7.98 16.63 -12.16
C THR A 7 7.76 16.46 -10.66
N ALA A 8 7.05 15.39 -10.30
CA ALA A 8 6.95 14.98 -8.90
C ALA A 8 8.15 14.07 -8.57
N ALA A 9 8.94 14.46 -7.58
CA ALA A 9 10.03 13.62 -7.09
C ALA A 9 9.48 12.68 -6.01
N ILE A 10 9.51 11.37 -6.27
CA ILE A 10 9.39 10.39 -5.18
C ILE A 10 10.55 10.68 -4.24
N VAL A 11 10.23 11.08 -3.02
CA VAL A 11 11.26 11.38 -2.03
C VAL A 11 11.69 10.08 -1.37
N VAL A 12 10.73 9.27 -0.93
CA VAL A 12 10.97 8.02 -0.19
C VAL A 12 9.78 7.07 -0.33
N LYS A 13 10.06 5.76 -0.28
CA LYS A 13 9.05 4.69 -0.29
C LYS A 13 9.49 3.52 0.58
N GLY A 14 8.56 2.80 1.16
CA GLY A 14 8.88 1.66 2.01
C GLY A 14 7.72 1.15 2.86
N PRO A 15 7.95 0.03 3.57
CA PRO A 15 7.00 -0.46 4.56
C PRO A 15 6.96 0.46 5.77
N VAL A 16 5.78 0.57 6.41
CA VAL A 16 5.64 1.19 7.72
C VAL A 16 6.24 0.27 8.78
N THR A 17 7.04 0.84 9.68
CA THR A 17 7.58 0.16 10.85
C THR A 17 6.60 0.35 12.01
N TYR A 18 6.23 -0.74 12.66
CA TYR A 18 5.31 -0.74 13.77
C TYR A 18 6.08 -0.90 15.08
N GLN A 19 5.89 0.02 16.01
CA GLN A 19 6.61 0.00 17.27
C GLN A 19 5.77 0.59 18.39
N ASN A 20 6.01 0.10 19.61
CA ASN A 20 5.46 0.70 20.82
C ASN A 20 6.23 2.00 21.11
N ALA A 21 5.77 3.10 20.51
CA ALA A 21 6.25 4.43 20.90
C ALA A 21 5.56 4.83 22.21
N GLY A 22 6.33 5.31 23.18
CA GLY A 22 5.78 6.00 24.35
C GLY A 22 5.04 7.28 23.95
N LEU A 23 4.47 7.98 24.92
CA LEU A 23 3.85 9.29 24.64
C LEU A 23 4.86 10.22 23.98
N PRO A 24 4.45 11.03 22.97
CA PRO A 24 5.33 11.97 22.32
C PRO A 24 5.97 12.89 23.36
N SER A 25 7.30 12.96 23.38
CA SER A 25 8.01 13.93 24.20
C SER A 25 7.86 15.28 23.53
N LEU A 26 7.16 16.27 24.11
CA LEU A 26 6.93 17.59 23.49
C LEU A 26 8.19 18.47 23.31
N GLY A 27 9.36 17.86 23.17
CA GLY A 27 10.65 18.48 22.94
C GLY A 27 10.98 18.67 21.47
N PRO A 28 12.08 19.37 21.18
CA PRO A 28 12.49 19.76 19.83
C PRO A 28 12.93 18.60 18.93
N THR A 29 13.04 17.38 19.47
CA THR A 29 13.40 16.17 18.72
C THR A 29 12.17 15.35 18.31
N ASP A 30 10.97 15.75 18.73
CA ASP A 30 9.75 15.01 18.44
C ASP A 30 9.24 15.32 17.03
N PRO A 31 9.02 14.30 16.19
CA PRO A 31 8.50 14.48 14.84
C PRO A 31 7.15 15.23 14.81
N PHE A 32 6.34 15.16 15.87
CA PHE A 32 5.03 15.80 15.96
C PHE A 32 5.06 17.18 16.64
N ALA A 33 6.23 17.69 17.00
CA ALA A 33 6.41 19.02 17.57
C ALA A 33 7.19 19.94 16.62
N ILE A 34 6.70 21.17 16.42
CA ILE A 34 7.39 22.19 15.63
C ILE A 34 7.78 23.36 16.54
N SER A 35 9.05 23.76 16.48
CA SER A 35 9.56 24.92 17.23
C SER A 35 9.11 26.24 16.60
N LYS A 36 8.32 27.01 17.37
CA LYS A 36 7.91 28.37 16.99
C LYS A 36 9.10 29.31 16.78
N ASP A 37 10.19 29.12 17.53
CA ASP A 37 11.39 29.96 17.41
C ASP A 37 12.17 29.68 16.13
N ASN A 38 12.24 28.42 15.70
CA ASN A 38 12.81 28.07 14.40
C ASN A 38 11.98 28.67 13.27
N PHE A 39 10.66 28.57 13.39
CA PHE A 39 9.72 29.15 12.46
C PHE A 39 9.89 30.66 12.31
N ASN A 40 9.94 31.41 13.42
CA ASN A 40 10.10 32.86 13.40
C ASN A 40 11.46 33.30 12.81
N ARG A 41 12.53 32.50 12.98
CA ARG A 41 13.87 32.83 12.51
C ARG A 41 14.11 32.52 11.03
N GLN A 42 13.56 31.42 10.53
CA GLN A 42 13.86 30.87 9.20
C GLN A 42 12.71 31.06 8.20
N GLY A 43 11.52 31.42 8.67
CA GLY A 43 10.31 31.45 7.87
C GLY A 43 9.67 30.06 7.70
N PHE A 44 8.40 30.05 7.29
CA PHE A 44 7.56 28.84 7.20
C PHE A 44 8.21 27.75 6.34
N SER A 45 8.51 28.06 5.08
CA SER A 45 8.94 27.05 4.11
C SER A 45 10.26 26.39 4.53
N GLN A 46 11.26 27.17 4.94
CA GLN A 46 12.56 26.63 5.32
C GLN A 46 12.49 25.82 6.62
N ALA A 47 11.66 26.24 7.59
CA ALA A 47 11.41 25.47 8.80
C ALA A 47 10.68 24.14 8.50
N ALA A 48 9.67 24.16 7.61
CA ALA A 48 8.93 22.97 7.19
C ALA A 48 9.83 21.98 6.44
N ASP A 49 10.65 22.47 5.52
CA ASP A 49 11.59 21.66 4.75
C ASP A 49 12.59 20.96 5.66
N ARG A 50 13.19 21.69 6.60
CA ARG A 50 14.11 21.10 7.58
C ARG A 50 13.44 20.09 8.49
N HIS A 51 12.21 20.39 8.94
CA HIS A 51 11.43 19.48 9.77
C HIS A 51 11.17 18.17 9.02
N PHE A 52 10.75 18.29 7.76
CA PHE A 52 10.55 17.15 6.88
C PHE A 52 11.84 16.33 6.70
N ASP A 53 12.96 16.97 6.34
CA ASP A 53 14.24 16.29 6.10
C ASP A 53 14.72 15.51 7.34
N THR A 54 14.38 16.01 8.54
CA THR A 54 14.76 15.39 9.82
C THR A 54 13.78 14.29 10.26
N HIS A 55 12.48 14.50 10.06
CA HIS A 55 11.43 13.74 10.75
C HIS A 55 10.52 12.91 9.84
N TRP A 56 10.71 12.93 8.51
CA TRP A 56 9.83 12.23 7.56
C TRP A 56 9.59 10.76 7.91
N ARG A 57 10.59 10.06 8.45
CA ARG A 57 10.47 8.64 8.81
C ARG A 57 9.51 8.43 9.97
N GLY A 58 9.68 9.18 11.06
CA GLY A 58 8.78 9.12 12.22
C GLY A 58 7.36 9.59 11.89
N LEU A 59 7.23 10.62 11.05
CA LEU A 59 5.95 11.17 10.63
C LEU A 59 5.15 10.24 9.72
N PHE A 60 5.83 9.59 8.76
CA PHE A 60 5.16 8.91 7.65
C PHE A 60 5.44 7.41 7.59
N PHE A 61 6.41 6.86 8.29
CA PHE A 61 6.79 5.44 8.19
C PHE A 61 6.86 4.75 9.55
N GLU A 62 6.39 5.38 10.61
CA GLU A 62 6.28 4.77 11.94
C GLU A 62 4.83 4.85 12.43
N LYS A 63 4.32 3.75 12.95
CA LYS A 63 2.99 3.63 13.56
C LYS A 63 3.07 2.89 14.88
N ASN A 64 2.04 3.05 15.70
CA ASN A 64 1.89 2.27 16.93
C ASN A 64 1.71 0.78 16.58
N ALA A 65 2.34 -0.12 17.36
CA ALA A 65 2.26 -1.56 17.19
C ALA A 65 0.83 -2.12 17.21
N ASP A 66 -0.10 -1.45 17.88
CA ASP A 66 -1.53 -1.83 17.88
C ASP A 66 -2.14 -1.89 16.46
N TRP A 67 -1.50 -1.25 15.47
CA TRP A 67 -1.93 -1.16 14.08
C TRP A 67 -1.14 -2.07 13.13
N GLU A 68 -0.28 -2.95 13.65
CA GLU A 68 0.61 -3.81 12.84
C GLU A 68 -0.13 -4.70 11.84
N SER A 69 -1.38 -5.06 12.13
CA SER A 69 -2.21 -5.90 11.26
C SER A 69 -2.54 -5.27 9.91
N GLU A 70 -2.40 -3.94 9.75
CA GLU A 70 -2.68 -3.23 8.50
C GLU A 70 -1.61 -3.46 7.41
N ARG A 71 -0.37 -3.77 7.78
CA ARG A 71 0.76 -4.04 6.86
C ARG A 71 0.89 -3.01 5.74
N GLU A 72 1.03 -1.74 6.10
CA GLU A 72 1.04 -0.64 5.14
C GLU A 72 2.38 -0.50 4.37
N TYR A 73 2.27 -0.17 3.08
CA TYR A 73 3.36 0.34 2.26
C TYR A 73 3.04 1.78 1.84
N ARG A 74 3.97 2.70 2.06
CA ARG A 74 3.75 4.13 1.78
C ARG A 74 4.74 4.65 0.73
N ILE A 75 4.24 5.58 -0.07
CA ILE A 75 5.02 6.34 -1.05
C ILE A 75 4.83 7.81 -0.70
N LEU A 76 5.93 8.50 -0.39
CA LEU A 76 5.92 9.91 -0.08
C LEU A 76 6.44 10.69 -1.28
N VAL A 77 5.62 11.61 -1.77
CA VAL A 77 5.94 12.42 -2.93
C VAL A 77 5.93 13.88 -2.51
N ARG A 78 7.01 14.59 -2.84
CA ARG A 78 7.08 16.03 -2.68
C ARG A 78 6.73 16.64 -4.02
N ASN A 79 5.58 17.29 -4.06
CA ASN A 79 5.06 17.93 -5.25
C ASN A 79 5.31 19.44 -5.13
N GLU A 80 6.01 20.02 -6.11
CA GLU A 80 6.20 21.48 -6.21
C GLU A 80 5.11 22.13 -7.07
N VAL A 81 4.19 21.34 -7.63
CA VAL A 81 3.15 21.86 -8.51
C VAL A 81 2.04 22.54 -7.71
N GLU A 82 1.50 23.62 -8.28
CA GLU A 82 0.33 24.35 -7.78
C GLU A 82 -0.81 23.41 -7.37
N HIS A 83 -1.59 23.90 -6.40
CA HIS A 83 -2.52 23.24 -5.50
C HIS A 83 -3.55 22.25 -6.09
N ASP A 84 -3.63 22.08 -7.42
CA ASP A 84 -4.69 21.36 -8.14
C ASP A 84 -4.22 20.27 -9.13
N ALA A 85 -2.91 20.03 -9.28
CA ALA A 85 -2.44 18.93 -10.14
C ALA A 85 -2.45 17.60 -9.38
N ALA A 86 -3.44 16.75 -9.64
CA ALA A 86 -3.46 15.38 -9.14
C ALA A 86 -2.26 14.59 -9.69
N LEU A 87 -1.47 14.00 -8.79
CA LEU A 87 -0.41 13.08 -9.19
C LEU A 87 -1.03 11.71 -9.51
N PHE A 88 -0.95 11.29 -10.77
CA PHE A 88 -1.32 9.94 -11.15
C PHE A 88 -0.18 8.97 -10.83
N VAL A 89 -0.45 8.00 -9.97
CA VAL A 89 0.44 6.87 -9.68
C VAL A 89 -0.23 5.61 -10.21
N SER A 90 0.28 5.06 -11.32
CA SER A 90 -0.24 3.79 -11.84
C SER A 90 0.14 2.65 -10.88
N ILE A 91 -0.87 1.88 -10.48
CA ILE A 91 -0.74 0.66 -9.69
C ILE A 91 -1.19 -0.57 -10.48
N GLU A 92 -1.28 -0.48 -11.81
CA GLU A 92 -1.80 -1.54 -12.68
C GLU A 92 -1.04 -2.87 -12.52
N ALA A 93 0.27 -2.81 -12.26
CA ALA A 93 1.12 -3.98 -12.02
C ALA A 93 1.29 -4.33 -10.52
N ALA A 94 0.51 -3.73 -9.62
CA ALA A 94 0.66 -3.96 -8.18
C ALA A 94 -0.03 -5.26 -7.72
N LEU A 95 -1.07 -5.72 -8.43
CA LEU A 95 -1.75 -6.96 -8.11
C LEU A 95 -0.95 -8.14 -8.67
N VAL A 96 -0.25 -8.87 -7.79
CA VAL A 96 0.59 -10.02 -8.17
C VAL A 96 -0.07 -11.37 -7.87
N GLY A 97 -1.12 -11.38 -7.04
CA GLY A 97 -1.82 -12.61 -6.70
C GLY A 97 -3.14 -12.39 -5.97
N VAL A 98 -4.00 -13.40 -6.03
CA VAL A 98 -5.29 -13.48 -5.36
C VAL A 98 -5.32 -14.74 -4.50
N VAL A 99 -5.65 -14.58 -3.22
CA VAL A 99 -5.86 -15.70 -2.29
C VAL A 99 -7.33 -15.73 -1.89
N TYR A 100 -7.98 -16.88 -2.03
CA TYR A 100 -9.38 -17.06 -1.63
C TYR A 100 -9.52 -18.04 -0.47
N GLY A 101 -10.53 -17.84 0.37
CA GLY A 101 -10.83 -18.73 1.49
C GLY A 101 -11.79 -19.86 1.13
N GLU A 102 -11.81 -20.91 1.94
CA GLU A 102 -12.65 -22.11 1.77
C GLU A 102 -14.17 -21.84 1.61
N LYS A 103 -14.66 -20.70 2.13
CA LYS A 103 -16.10 -20.34 2.14
C LYS A 103 -16.50 -19.41 0.99
N ILE A 104 -15.62 -19.16 0.03
CA ILE A 104 -15.97 -18.31 -1.12
C ILE A 104 -17.10 -18.95 -1.92
N ALA A 105 -18.11 -18.15 -2.30
CA ALA A 105 -19.20 -18.63 -3.13
C ALA A 105 -18.66 -19.08 -4.49
N ARG A 106 -19.12 -20.24 -4.96
CA ARG A 106 -18.69 -20.85 -6.23
C ARG A 106 -18.81 -19.89 -7.42
N GLY A 107 -19.87 -19.09 -7.47
CA GLY A 107 -20.06 -18.07 -8.53
C GLY A 107 -18.98 -17.00 -8.53
N HIS A 108 -18.61 -16.46 -7.36
CA HIS A 108 -17.53 -15.46 -7.26
C HIS A 108 -16.17 -16.05 -7.62
N LEU A 109 -15.89 -17.28 -7.18
CA LEU A 109 -14.65 -17.95 -7.49
C LEU A 109 -14.50 -18.20 -9.00
N ALA A 110 -15.58 -18.56 -9.68
CA ALA A 110 -15.59 -18.70 -11.14
C ALA A 110 -15.33 -17.35 -11.83
N THR A 111 -15.93 -16.27 -11.35
CA THR A 111 -15.67 -14.92 -11.88
C THR A 111 -14.21 -14.52 -11.69
N ILE A 112 -13.64 -14.74 -10.50
CA ILE A 112 -12.22 -14.46 -10.24
C ILE A 112 -11.35 -15.27 -11.21
N ALA A 113 -11.53 -16.59 -11.27
CA ALA A 113 -10.73 -17.45 -12.12
C ALA A 113 -10.80 -17.06 -13.61
N ARG A 114 -11.98 -16.67 -14.12
CA ARG A 114 -12.14 -16.17 -15.49
C ARG A 114 -11.33 -14.90 -15.74
N ASN A 115 -11.34 -13.95 -14.81
CA ASN A 115 -10.59 -12.69 -14.94
C ASN A 115 -9.06 -12.89 -14.83
N LEU A 116 -8.60 -14.06 -14.38
CA LEU A 116 -7.18 -14.39 -14.23
C LEU A 116 -6.65 -15.35 -15.30
N LEU A 117 -7.46 -15.78 -16.27
CA LEU A 117 -7.05 -16.81 -17.25
C LEU A 117 -5.86 -16.39 -18.11
N ASP A 118 -5.80 -15.11 -18.48
CA ASP A 118 -4.82 -14.55 -19.42
C ASP A 118 -3.91 -13.51 -18.72
N THR A 119 -3.76 -13.62 -17.40
CA THR A 119 -2.88 -12.77 -16.61
C THR A 119 -1.75 -13.57 -15.99
N ASP A 120 -0.69 -12.90 -15.54
CA ASP A 120 0.41 -13.45 -14.75
C ASP A 120 0.13 -13.46 -13.24
N ILE A 121 -1.08 -13.04 -12.85
CA ILE A 121 -1.51 -12.91 -11.45
C ILE A 121 -1.74 -14.32 -10.88
N GLN A 122 -1.07 -14.61 -9.77
CA GLN A 122 -1.14 -15.91 -9.12
C GLN A 122 -2.51 -16.13 -8.45
N LEU A 123 -2.97 -17.38 -8.41
CA LEU A 123 -4.16 -17.76 -7.65
C LEU A 123 -3.78 -18.79 -6.58
N ALA A 124 -4.33 -18.67 -5.38
CA ALA A 124 -4.09 -19.62 -4.30
C ALA A 124 -5.34 -19.81 -3.41
N GLU A 125 -5.47 -21.01 -2.85
CA GLU A 125 -6.48 -21.32 -1.84
C GLU A 125 -5.86 -21.23 -0.44
N ALA A 126 -6.55 -20.53 0.48
CA ALA A 126 -6.25 -20.53 1.89
C ALA A 126 -7.23 -21.44 2.65
N ARG A 127 -6.70 -22.46 3.33
CA ARG A 127 -7.45 -23.34 4.23
C ARG A 127 -6.92 -23.24 5.64
N TRP A 128 -7.80 -23.27 6.64
CA TRP A 128 -7.37 -23.28 8.04
C TRP A 128 -7.17 -24.71 8.53
N GLN A 129 -6.01 -25.00 9.12
CA GLN A 129 -5.74 -26.26 9.80
C GLN A 129 -5.16 -25.95 11.16
N ASN A 130 -5.86 -26.35 12.23
CA ASN A 130 -5.48 -26.09 13.62
C ASN A 130 -5.13 -24.62 13.91
N GLY A 131 -5.91 -23.68 13.34
CA GLY A 131 -5.68 -22.24 13.53
C GLY A 131 -4.53 -21.64 12.71
N ILE A 132 -3.95 -22.40 11.77
CA ILE A 132 -2.87 -21.93 10.89
C ILE A 132 -3.39 -21.93 9.44
N PRO A 133 -3.27 -20.81 8.68
CA PRO A 133 -3.63 -20.78 7.27
C PRO A 133 -2.59 -21.55 6.44
N GLN A 134 -3.06 -22.56 5.71
CA GLN A 134 -2.32 -23.31 4.71
C GLN A 134 -2.64 -22.72 3.33
N ILE A 135 -1.62 -22.19 2.66
CA ILE A 135 -1.76 -21.60 1.32
C ILE A 135 -1.31 -22.62 0.28
N THR A 136 -2.22 -23.00 -0.61
CA THR A 136 -1.93 -23.93 -1.71
C THR A 136 -2.08 -23.19 -3.04
N PRO A 137 -1.05 -23.18 -3.91
CA PRO A 137 -1.18 -22.62 -5.25
C PRO A 137 -2.33 -23.28 -6.01
N ASP A 138 -3.08 -22.49 -6.75
CA ASP A 138 -4.14 -22.97 -7.63
C ASP A 138 -3.97 -22.43 -9.05
N ASN A 139 -4.62 -23.06 -10.00
CA ASN A 139 -4.60 -22.70 -11.40
C ASN A 139 -6.00 -22.28 -11.85
N PRO A 140 -6.20 -21.04 -12.34
CA PRO A 140 -7.52 -20.55 -12.75
C PRO A 140 -8.24 -21.46 -13.75
N ARG A 141 -7.52 -22.02 -14.72
CA ARG A 141 -8.08 -22.92 -15.73
C ARG A 141 -8.51 -24.25 -15.11
N ALA A 142 -7.64 -24.88 -14.32
CA ALA A 142 -7.96 -26.14 -13.64
C ALA A 142 -9.13 -25.97 -12.66
N LEU A 143 -9.23 -24.82 -12.00
CA LEU A 143 -10.34 -24.49 -11.12
C LEU A 143 -11.66 -24.41 -11.87
N LEU A 144 -11.72 -23.67 -12.97
CA LEU A 144 -12.94 -23.60 -13.79
C LEU A 144 -13.35 -24.95 -14.40
N GLN A 145 -12.39 -25.79 -14.77
CA GLN A 145 -12.64 -27.17 -15.22
C GLN A 145 -13.27 -28.03 -14.12
N ARG A 146 -12.69 -28.02 -12.90
CA ARG A 146 -13.27 -28.72 -11.73
C ARG A 146 -14.69 -28.23 -11.41
N MET A 147 -15.01 -26.99 -11.77
CA MET A 147 -16.31 -26.40 -11.55
C MET A 147 -17.32 -26.70 -12.67
N ASN A 148 -16.93 -27.35 -13.77
CA ASN A 148 -17.76 -27.52 -14.98
C ASN A 148 -18.26 -26.17 -15.54
N VAL A 149 -17.43 -25.12 -15.47
CA VAL A 149 -17.77 -23.76 -15.88
C VAL A 149 -17.06 -23.31 -17.17
N LEU A 150 -16.04 -24.06 -17.58
CA LEU A 150 -15.49 -23.97 -18.93
C LEU A 150 -16.28 -24.93 -19.82
N ASP A 151 -16.94 -24.40 -20.85
CA ASP A 151 -17.35 -25.24 -21.96
C ASP A 151 -16.10 -25.86 -22.55
N ASN A 152 -16.11 -27.18 -22.71
CA ASN A 152 -15.14 -27.88 -23.55
C ASN A 152 -15.45 -27.47 -25.00
N GLY A 153 -15.04 -26.26 -25.39
CA GLY A 153 -15.16 -25.81 -26.76
C GLY A 153 -14.42 -26.79 -27.67
N GLY A 154 -15.19 -27.47 -28.52
CA GLY A 154 -14.70 -28.05 -29.77
C GLY A 154 -14.42 -26.98 -30.81
#